data_AF-A0A934KTQ1-F1
#
_entry.id   AF-A0A934KTQ1-F1
#
_cell.length_a   1.000
_cell.length_b   1.000
_cell.length_c   1.000
_cell.angle_alpha   90.00
_cell.angle_beta   90.00
_cell.angle_gamma   90.00
#
_symmetry.space_group_name_H-M   'P 1'
#
loop_
_entity.id
_entity.type
_entity.pdbx_description
1 polymer ?
#
loop_
_entity_poly.entity_id
_entity_poly.type
_entity_poly.pdbx_seq_one_letter_code
_entity_poly.pdbx_strand_id
1 'polypeptide(L)'
;MICDAGEEHRVWIPGDQTRHFKATRPGRCGFYVVSGEETGFQAELTGALPLEYLERLEFQNGIFGDRITLEGVAHEGGQLVVITSQPTMLGSPVSNDEMLSFMRKLWFQPLQGLSLGRPGSLSFYRDLDEVAAFDAHPGNFVKDDNGV
;
A
#
# COMPACT_ATOMS: atom_id res chain seq x y z
N MET A 1 20.68 -3.52 7.34
CA MET A 1 20.53 -4.81 6.62
C MET A 1 19.42 -4.62 5.60
N ILE A 2 19.61 -5.03 4.34
CA ILE A 2 18.57 -4.97 3.30
C ILE A 2 17.77 -6.27 3.37
N CYS A 3 16.45 -6.17 3.54
CA CYS A 3 15.53 -7.29 3.45
C CYS A 3 15.01 -7.40 2.00
N ASP A 4 15.21 -8.57 1.39
CA ASP A 4 14.88 -8.86 -0.01
C ASP A 4 13.62 -9.72 -0.16
N ALA A 5 12.87 -9.94 0.93
CA ALA A 5 11.71 -10.84 0.97
C ALA A 5 10.44 -10.27 0.32
N GLY A 6 10.45 -8.99 -0.10
CA GLY A 6 9.32 -8.35 -0.78
C GLY A 6 9.30 -8.63 -2.28
N GLU A 7 8.13 -8.96 -2.82
CA GLU A 7 7.88 -9.10 -4.27
C GLU A 7 8.12 -7.77 -5.00
N GLU A 8 7.72 -6.64 -4.39
CA GLU A 8 7.74 -5.30 -4.99
C GLU A 8 8.96 -4.46 -4.59
N HIS A 9 9.41 -4.57 -3.34
CA HIS A 9 10.44 -3.68 -2.77
C HIS A 9 11.59 -4.43 -2.11
N ARG A 10 12.75 -3.78 -2.17
CA ARG A 10 13.87 -3.98 -1.23
C ARG A 10 13.69 -2.99 -0.08
N VAL A 11 13.76 -3.47 1.15
CA VAL A 11 13.55 -2.64 2.35
C VAL A 11 14.83 -2.56 3.18
N TRP A 12 15.18 -1.39 3.69
CA TRP A 12 16.26 -1.25 4.65
C TRP A 12 15.93 -0.22 5.73
N ILE A 13 16.55 -0.43 6.88
CA ILE A 13 16.42 0.43 8.06
C ILE A 13 17.83 0.90 8.40
N PRO A 14 18.10 2.21 8.43
CA PRO A 14 19.40 2.75 8.86
C PRO A 14 19.65 2.46 10.35
N GLY A 15 20.90 2.67 10.80
CA GLY A 15 21.31 2.31 12.16
C GLY A 15 20.56 3.03 13.29
N ASP A 16 19.97 4.19 13.00
CA ASP A 16 19.17 4.97 13.95
C ASP A 16 17.73 4.44 14.12
N GLN A 17 17.27 3.55 13.22
CA GLN A 17 15.96 2.92 13.21
C GLN A 17 14.78 3.90 13.24
N THR A 18 14.98 5.13 12.78
CA THR A 18 13.94 6.18 12.78
C THR A 18 13.03 6.10 11.56
N ARG A 19 13.54 5.53 10.46
CA ARG A 19 12.86 5.46 9.17
C ARG A 19 13.08 4.11 8.51
N HIS A 20 12.06 3.65 7.80
CA HIS A 20 12.14 2.54 6.87
C HIS A 20 12.25 3.11 5.47
N PHE A 21 13.26 2.67 4.72
CA PHE A 21 13.42 3.00 3.31
C PHE A 21 13.01 1.81 2.46
N LYS A 22 12.37 2.09 1.34
CA LYS A 22 11.94 1.13 0.34
C LYS A 22 12.46 1.58 -1.01
N ALA A 23 13.01 0.65 -1.79
CA ALA A 23 13.29 0.86 -3.19
C ALA A 23 12.52 -0.18 -3.98
N THR A 24 11.79 0.25 -5.01
CA THR A 24 11.16 -0.71 -5.91
C THR A 24 12.20 -1.59 -6.59
N ARG A 25 11.78 -2.79 -7.04
CA ARG A 25 12.61 -3.58 -7.96
C ARG A 25 12.65 -2.88 -9.33
N PRO A 26 13.75 -3.03 -10.09
CA PRO A 26 13.91 -2.32 -11.37
C PRO A 26 12.74 -2.58 -12.32
N GLY A 27 12.09 -1.51 -12.78
CA GLY A 27 10.95 -1.55 -13.71
C GLY A 27 9.63 -2.05 -13.10
N ARG A 28 9.56 -2.23 -11.77
CA ARG A 28 8.35 -2.68 -11.07
C ARG A 28 7.84 -1.57 -10.17
N CYS A 29 6.64 -1.05 -10.42
CA CYS A 29 6.03 -0.01 -9.58
C CYS A 29 4.73 -0.54 -8.92
N GLY A 30 4.77 -1.78 -8.44
CA GLY A 30 3.60 -2.42 -7.84
C GLY A 30 2.50 -2.74 -8.82
N PHE A 31 1.27 -2.77 -8.30
CA PHE A 31 0.09 -3.19 -9.03
C PHE A 31 -1.03 -2.16 -8.94
N TYR A 32 -1.82 -2.09 -10.01
CA TYR A 32 -3.10 -1.41 -10.07
C TYR A 32 -4.21 -2.43 -10.33
N VAL A 33 -5.45 -2.10 -9.95
CA VAL A 33 -6.61 -2.95 -10.19
C VAL A 33 -7.37 -2.46 -11.40
N VAL A 34 -7.57 -3.33 -12.37
CA VAL A 34 -8.37 -3.06 -13.57
C VAL A 34 -9.64 -3.91 -13.56
N SER A 35 -10.74 -3.33 -13.99
CA SER A 35 -12.01 -4.03 -14.23
C SER A 35 -12.72 -3.36 -15.40
N GLY A 36 -13.24 -4.15 -16.34
CA GLY A 36 -13.96 -3.65 -17.50
C GLY A 36 -14.42 -4.77 -18.43
N GLU A 37 -14.97 -4.41 -19.58
CA GLU A 37 -15.44 -5.40 -20.58
C GLU A 37 -14.32 -6.37 -20.99
N GLU A 38 -13.08 -5.89 -21.12
CA GLU A 38 -11.92 -6.69 -21.48
C GLU A 38 -11.57 -7.77 -20.45
N THR A 39 -11.88 -7.52 -19.16
CA THR A 39 -11.70 -8.49 -18.07
C THR A 39 -12.98 -9.28 -17.77
N GLY A 40 -14.04 -9.14 -18.59
CA GLY A 40 -15.35 -9.71 -18.29
C GLY A 40 -15.95 -9.17 -16.99
N PHE A 41 -15.62 -7.92 -16.64
CA PHE A 41 -15.94 -7.26 -15.37
C PHE A 41 -15.36 -7.94 -14.12
N GLN A 42 -14.37 -8.83 -14.29
CA GLN A 42 -13.58 -9.34 -13.19
C GLN A 42 -12.48 -8.34 -12.86
N ALA A 43 -12.27 -8.10 -11.56
CA ALA A 43 -11.18 -7.24 -11.13
C ALA A 43 -9.87 -8.04 -11.10
N GLU A 44 -8.84 -7.53 -11.77
CA GLU A 44 -7.54 -8.17 -11.92
C GLU A 44 -6.39 -7.22 -11.54
N LEU A 45 -5.26 -7.78 -11.11
CA LEU A 45 -4.05 -7.01 -10.83
C LEU A 45 -3.19 -6.90 -12.09
N THR A 46 -2.88 -5.68 -12.49
CA THR A 46 -1.91 -5.38 -13.56
C THR A 46 -0.73 -4.58 -13.01
N GLY A 47 0.41 -4.63 -13.68
CA GLY A 47 1.60 -3.86 -13.27
C GLY A 47 1.34 -2.36 -13.42
N ALA A 48 1.63 -1.60 -12.37
CA ALA A 48 1.41 -0.16 -12.39
C ALA A 48 2.54 0.59 -13.08
N LEU A 49 2.19 1.70 -13.73
CA LEU A 49 3.12 2.70 -14.22
C LEU A 49 3.75 3.48 -13.05
N PRO A 50 4.92 4.12 -13.27
CA PRO A 50 5.55 4.94 -12.23
C PRO A 50 4.65 6.06 -11.71
N LEU A 51 3.85 6.69 -12.58
CA LEU A 51 2.92 7.74 -12.18
C LEU A 51 1.82 7.18 -11.27
N GLU A 52 1.18 6.08 -11.67
CA GLU A 52 0.12 5.41 -10.90
C GLU A 52 0.62 4.95 -9.52
N TYR A 53 1.89 4.53 -9.43
CA TYR A 53 2.52 4.21 -8.16
C TYR A 53 2.65 5.45 -7.26
N LEU A 54 3.10 6.58 -7.80
CA LEU A 54 3.23 7.82 -7.03
C LEU A 54 1.87 8.36 -6.59
N GLU A 55 0.86 8.32 -7.46
CA GLU A 55 -0.53 8.68 -7.12
C GLU A 55 -1.07 7.79 -5.99
N ARG A 56 -0.81 6.47 -6.04
CA ARG A 56 -1.18 5.55 -4.97
C ARG A 56 -0.55 5.93 -3.62
N LEU A 57 0.72 6.35 -3.62
CA LEU A 57 1.39 6.81 -2.41
C LEU A 57 0.80 8.13 -1.88
N GLU A 58 0.44 9.04 -2.78
CA GLU A 58 -0.23 10.29 -2.43
C GLU A 58 -1.61 10.03 -1.80
N PHE A 59 -2.43 9.15 -2.41
CA PHE A 59 -3.69 8.72 -1.82
C PHE A 59 -3.50 8.05 -0.47
N GLN A 60 -2.49 7.17 -0.34
CA GLN A 60 -2.21 6.49 0.92
C GLN A 60 -1.89 7.49 2.04
N ASN A 61 -1.02 8.47 1.79
CA ASN A 61 -0.71 9.53 2.74
C ASN A 61 -1.95 10.40 3.06
N GLY A 62 -2.70 10.80 2.04
CA GLY A 62 -3.84 11.71 2.19
C GLY A 62 -5.03 11.09 2.93
N ILE A 63 -5.29 9.79 2.70
CA ILE A 63 -6.46 9.09 3.22
C ILE A 63 -6.17 8.43 4.58
N PHE A 64 -5.03 7.77 4.71
CA PHE A 64 -4.69 6.99 5.91
C PHE A 64 -3.76 7.74 6.87
N GLY A 65 -3.29 8.93 6.50
CA GLY A 65 -2.38 9.71 7.33
C GLY A 65 -0.96 9.15 7.39
N ASP A 66 -0.64 8.24 6.47
CA ASP A 66 0.72 7.76 6.29
C ASP A 66 1.68 8.91 5.96
N ARG A 67 2.96 8.70 6.24
CA ARG A 67 4.02 9.70 6.06
C ARG A 67 5.10 9.19 5.14
N ILE A 68 4.68 8.74 3.96
CA ILE A 68 5.59 8.25 2.92
C ILE A 68 6.18 9.45 2.17
N THR A 69 7.50 9.51 2.11
CA THR A 69 8.25 10.54 1.39
C THR A 69 8.91 9.93 0.17
N LEU A 70 8.81 10.59 -0.98
CA LEU A 70 9.64 10.29 -2.15
C LEU A 70 11.05 10.84 -1.89
N GLU A 71 12.03 9.95 -1.78
CA GLU A 71 13.44 10.31 -1.56
C GLU A 71 14.17 10.54 -2.88
N GLY A 72 13.72 9.86 -3.94
CA GLY A 72 14.28 10.04 -5.26
C GLY A 72 13.96 8.91 -6.22
N VAL A 73 14.57 9.01 -7.39
CA VAL A 73 14.44 8.06 -8.48
C VAL A 73 15.84 7.70 -8.96
N ALA A 74 16.08 6.42 -9.21
CA ALA A 74 17.33 5.88 -9.70
C ALA A 74 17.10 5.04 -10.97
N HIS A 75 18.19 4.66 -11.62
CA HIS A 75 18.19 3.71 -12.72
C HIS A 75 19.10 2.52 -12.37
N GLU A 76 18.58 1.31 -12.55
CA GLU A 76 19.31 0.06 -12.36
C GLU A 76 19.05 -0.84 -13.58
N GLY A 77 20.10 -1.24 -14.29
CA GLY A 77 19.94 -2.01 -15.54
C GLY A 77 19.12 -1.28 -16.62
N GLY A 78 19.14 0.06 -16.64
CA GLY A 78 18.33 0.87 -17.56
C GLY A 78 16.85 0.96 -17.20
N GLN A 79 16.43 0.41 -16.05
CA GLN A 79 15.05 0.44 -15.58
C GLN A 79 14.92 1.39 -14.39
N LEU A 80 13.74 2.00 -14.26
CA LEU A 80 13.43 2.93 -13.19
C LEU A 80 13.36 2.20 -11.84
N VAL A 81 13.87 2.86 -10.79
CA VAL A 81 13.70 2.48 -9.39
C VAL A 81 13.21 3.68 -8.62
N VAL A 82 12.09 3.55 -7.92
CA VAL A 82 11.53 4.60 -7.04
C VAL A 82 11.97 4.31 -5.62
N ILE A 83 12.49 5.34 -4.94
CA ILE A 83 12.97 5.24 -3.57
C ILE A 83 12.06 6.08 -2.68
N THR A 84 11.46 5.43 -1.70
CA THR A 84 10.60 6.06 -0.72
C THR A 84 11.08 5.76 0.69
N SER A 85 10.60 6.54 1.64
CA SER A 85 10.77 6.22 3.04
C SER A 85 9.53 6.57 3.85
N GLN A 86 9.41 5.99 5.03
CA GLN A 86 8.39 6.32 6.01
C GLN A 86 9.00 6.26 7.41
N PRO A 87 8.49 7.04 8.39
CA PRO A 87 8.87 6.87 9.79
C PRO A 87 8.65 5.43 10.25
N THR A 88 9.47 4.99 11.21
CA THR A 88 9.20 3.75 11.94
C THR A 88 7.91 3.92 12.73
N MET A 89 6.91 3.12 12.39
CA MET A 89 5.64 3.09 13.12
C MET A 89 5.82 2.31 14.42
N LEU A 90 5.57 2.97 15.55
CA LEU A 90 5.57 2.37 16.87
C LEU A 90 4.11 2.19 17.31
N GLY A 91 3.76 0.98 17.70
CA GLY A 91 2.41 0.69 18.16
C GLY A 91 2.17 -0.79 18.39
N SER A 92 0.92 -1.11 18.70
CA SER A 92 0.46 -2.48 18.91
C SER A 92 -0.18 -3.06 17.63
N PRO A 93 -0.19 -4.39 17.48
CA PRO A 93 -0.95 -5.06 16.44
C PRO A 93 -2.44 -4.69 16.49
N VAL A 94 -3.06 -4.62 15.31
CA VAL A 94 -4.49 -4.32 15.14
C VAL A 94 -5.28 -5.63 15.03
N SER A 95 -6.50 -5.67 15.54
CA SER A 95 -7.45 -6.76 15.30
C SER A 95 -8.29 -6.53 14.04
N ASN A 96 -8.92 -7.59 13.50
CA ASN A 96 -9.84 -7.44 12.35
C ASN A 96 -10.97 -6.44 12.65
N ASP A 97 -11.54 -6.46 13.85
CA ASP A 97 -12.65 -5.57 14.24
C ASP A 97 -12.20 -4.11 14.31
N GLU A 98 -10.98 -3.85 14.81
CA GLU A 98 -10.39 -2.51 14.84
C GLU A 98 -10.10 -2.00 13.42
N MET A 99 -9.51 -2.83 12.56
CA MET A 99 -9.29 -2.50 11.14
C MET A 99 -10.61 -2.16 10.45
N LEU A 100 -11.64 -3.00 10.60
CA LEU A 100 -12.96 -2.77 10.02
C LEU A 100 -13.60 -1.48 10.56
N SER A 101 -13.45 -1.21 11.85
CA SER A 101 -13.94 0.02 12.49
C SER A 101 -13.23 1.25 11.94
N PHE A 102 -11.91 1.19 11.78
CA PHE A 102 -11.10 2.25 11.18
C PHE A 102 -11.51 2.55 9.73
N MET A 103 -11.58 1.53 8.88
CA MET A 103 -12.00 1.68 7.49
C MET A 103 -13.40 2.32 7.39
N ARG A 104 -14.36 1.89 8.22
CA ARG A 104 -15.70 2.51 8.25
C ARG A 104 -15.69 3.97 8.68
N LYS A 105 -14.83 4.37 9.63
CA LYS A 105 -14.67 5.79 10.02
C LYS A 105 -14.17 6.65 8.87
N LEU A 106 -13.39 6.07 7.96
CA LEU A 106 -12.92 6.69 6.73
C LEU A 106 -13.91 6.56 5.57
N TRP A 107 -15.15 6.13 5.83
CA TRP A 107 -16.24 5.95 4.85
C TRP A 107 -16.02 4.81 3.85
N PHE A 108 -15.07 3.92 4.12
CA PHE A 108 -14.90 2.71 3.34
C PHE A 108 -15.93 1.63 3.73
N GLN A 109 -16.50 0.99 2.72
CA GLN A 109 -17.35 -0.19 2.84
C GLN A 109 -16.61 -1.43 2.31
N PRO A 110 -16.73 -2.59 2.95
CA PRO A 110 -16.15 -3.83 2.43
C PRO A 110 -16.78 -4.20 1.08
N LEU A 111 -15.95 -4.53 0.10
CA LEU A 111 -16.37 -5.15 -1.16
C LEU A 111 -16.51 -6.65 -0.95
N GLN A 112 -17.75 -7.14 -0.91
CA GLN A 112 -18.02 -8.57 -0.77
C GLN A 112 -17.65 -9.33 -2.04
N GLY A 113 -17.05 -10.50 -1.88
CA GLY A 113 -16.71 -11.38 -3.00
C GLY A 113 -15.47 -10.96 -3.81
N LEU A 114 -14.80 -9.86 -3.43
CA LEU A 114 -13.55 -9.43 -4.05
C LEU A 114 -12.40 -9.42 -3.02
N SER A 115 -11.40 -10.28 -3.25
CA SER A 115 -10.18 -10.36 -2.46
C SER A 115 -8.99 -10.30 -3.41
N LEU A 116 -8.30 -9.17 -3.44
CA LEU A 116 -7.06 -8.98 -4.20
C LEU A 116 -5.89 -8.76 -3.24
N GLY A 117 -4.74 -9.35 -3.55
CA GLY A 117 -3.55 -9.36 -2.70
C GLY A 117 -3.35 -10.71 -2.01
N ARG A 118 -2.93 -10.69 -0.75
CA ARG A 118 -2.67 -11.89 0.04
C ARG A 118 -3.97 -12.68 0.30
N PRO A 119 -3.91 -14.03 0.38
CA PRO A 119 -5.07 -14.82 0.77
C PRO A 119 -5.66 -14.37 2.12
N GLY A 120 -6.97 -14.08 2.11
CA GLY A 120 -7.71 -13.63 3.30
C GLY A 120 -7.70 -12.11 3.51
N SER A 121 -7.04 -11.34 2.64
CA SER A 121 -7.14 -9.88 2.64
C SER A 121 -8.53 -9.42 2.22
N LEU A 122 -8.96 -8.29 2.76
CA LEU A 122 -10.20 -7.63 2.40
C LEU A 122 -9.95 -6.55 1.34
N SER A 123 -10.99 -6.29 0.54
CA SER A 123 -11.05 -5.14 -0.35
C SER A 123 -12.14 -4.19 0.13
N PHE A 124 -11.93 -2.90 -0.04
CA PHE A 124 -12.83 -1.85 0.40
C PHE A 124 -13.05 -0.83 -0.71
N TYR A 125 -14.21 -0.19 -0.71
CA TYR A 125 -14.55 0.90 -1.61
C TYR A 125 -15.17 2.06 -0.83
N ARG A 126 -14.81 3.27 -1.23
CA ARG A 126 -15.36 4.51 -0.74
C ARG A 126 -15.95 5.28 -1.91
N ASP A 127 -17.26 5.47 -1.88
CA ASP A 127 -18.02 6.15 -2.92
C ASP A 127 -17.84 7.68 -2.92
N LEU A 128 -17.46 8.26 -1.78
CA LEU A 128 -17.24 9.70 -1.62
C LEU A 128 -16.31 10.31 -2.69
N ASP A 129 -15.27 9.58 -3.07
CA ASP A 129 -14.26 9.99 -4.04
C ASP A 129 -13.79 8.83 -4.93
N GLU A 130 -14.60 7.78 -5.01
CA GLU A 130 -14.40 6.61 -5.88
C GLU A 130 -13.08 5.85 -5.64
N VAL A 131 -12.57 5.87 -4.40
CA VAL A 131 -11.32 5.19 -4.04
C VAL A 131 -11.57 3.76 -3.57
N ALA A 132 -10.76 2.82 -4.08
CA ALA A 132 -10.71 1.45 -3.58
C ALA A 132 -9.39 1.17 -2.86
N ALA A 133 -9.46 0.38 -1.79
CA ALA A 133 -8.31 -0.10 -1.04
C ALA A 133 -8.29 -1.63 -1.05
N PHE A 134 -7.17 -2.22 -1.46
CA PHE A 134 -6.99 -3.66 -1.61
C PHE A 134 -5.89 -4.17 -0.67
N ASP A 135 -5.78 -5.49 -0.55
CA ASP A 135 -4.83 -6.16 0.33
C ASP A 135 -4.91 -5.72 1.81
N ALA A 136 -6.11 -5.37 2.29
CA ALA A 136 -6.29 -4.92 3.66
C ALA A 136 -6.35 -6.12 4.61
N HIS A 137 -5.34 -6.21 5.48
CA HIS A 137 -5.29 -7.19 6.56
C HIS A 137 -4.63 -6.56 7.79
N PRO A 138 -4.83 -7.08 9.02
CA PRO A 138 -4.35 -6.40 10.23
C PRO A 138 -2.84 -6.12 10.29
N GLY A 139 -2.02 -6.91 9.59
CA GLY A 139 -0.58 -6.66 9.48
C GLY A 139 -0.19 -5.39 8.70
N ASN A 140 -1.14 -4.75 8.00
CA ASN A 140 -0.93 -3.49 7.28
C ASN A 140 -1.36 -2.27 8.11
N PHE A 141 -1.80 -2.49 9.35
CA PHE A 141 -2.25 -1.44 10.26
C PHE A 141 -1.43 -1.50 11.55
N VAL A 142 -1.24 -0.34 12.17
CA VAL A 142 -0.60 -0.19 13.47
C VAL A 142 -1.49 0.68 14.32
N LYS A 143 -1.69 0.30 15.59
CA LYS A 143 -2.42 1.13 16.55
C LYS A 143 -1.46 1.81 17.49
N ASP A 144 -1.51 3.14 17.53
CA ASP A 144 -0.78 3.98 18.48
C ASP A 144 -1.73 4.65 19.50
N ASP A 145 -1.22 5.63 20.25
CA ASP A 145 -1.99 6.37 21.27
C ASP A 145 -3.16 7.20 20.69
N ASN A 146 -3.16 7.46 19.38
CA ASN A 146 -4.21 8.20 18.67
C ASN A 146 -5.25 7.30 18.00
N GLY A 147 -5.02 5.98 17.97
CA GLY A 147 -5.91 5.01 17.35
C GLY A 147 -5.19 4.11 16.36
N VAL A 148 -5.97 3.47 15.49
CA VAL A 148 -5.46 2.81 14.28
C VAL A 148 -5.16 3.89 13.25
#